data_AF-A0A9D4Z8K9-F1
#
_entry.id   AF-A0A9D4Z8K9-F1
#
_cell.length_a   1.000
_cell.length_b   1.000
_cell.length_c   1.000
_cell.angle_alpha   90.00
_cell.angle_beta   90.00
_cell.angle_gamma   90.00
#
_symmetry.space_group_name_H-M   'P 1'
#
loop_
_entity.id
_entity.type
_entity.pdbx_description
1 polymer ?
#
loop_
_entity_poly.entity_id
_entity_poly.type
_entity_poly.pdbx_seq_one_letter_code
_entity_poly.pdbx_strand_id
1 'polypeptide(L)'
;MGEASEAVLKHEQLFNYLHQLLIQIEEQTGKPDLELREKLEALSREITRSPSSAAAQLGDIEIAQELDKLSAKLDFVEERIAPAVVDPEVQNLLSATAELWIPTITASSQDRVSIAAASSNINSSDRSS
;
A
#
# COMPACT_ATOMS: atom_id res chain seq x y z
N MET A 1 -16.13 -8.04 18.97
CA MET A 1 -15.72 -9.20 18.13
C MET A 1 -16.79 -9.65 17.12
N GLY A 2 -18.06 -9.18 17.20
CA GLY A 2 -19.13 -9.59 16.28
C GLY A 2 -19.20 -8.80 14.95
N GLU A 3 -19.00 -7.48 14.97
CA GLU A 3 -19.26 -6.62 13.79
C GLU A 3 -18.26 -6.80 12.64
N ALA A 4 -16.97 -7.01 12.95
CA ALA A 4 -15.95 -7.26 11.93
C ALA A 4 -16.18 -8.59 11.18
N SER A 5 -16.66 -9.63 11.89
CA SER A 5 -16.99 -10.92 11.27
C SER A 5 -18.20 -10.80 10.35
N GLU A 6 -19.20 -10.01 10.74
CA GLU A 6 -20.40 -9.76 9.93
C GLU A 6 -20.08 -8.95 8.66
N ALA A 7 -19.20 -7.95 8.75
CA ALA A 7 -18.77 -7.16 7.58
C ALA A 7 -17.99 -8.02 6.57
N VAL A 8 -17.08 -8.88 7.04
CA VAL A 8 -16.34 -9.82 6.18
C VAL A 8 -17.28 -10.78 5.46
N LEU A 9 -18.27 -11.33 6.17
CA LEU A 9 -19.30 -12.20 5.57
C LEU A 9 -20.15 -11.49 4.51
N LYS A 10 -20.55 -10.23 4.76
CA LYS A 10 -21.30 -9.42 3.79
C LYS A 10 -20.48 -9.10 2.53
N HIS A 11 -19.19 -8.85 2.69
CA HIS A 11 -18.28 -8.62 1.56
C HIS A 11 -18.11 -9.88 0.71
N GLU A 12 -17.90 -11.03 1.35
CA GLU A 12 -17.79 -12.31 0.65
C GLU A 12 -19.05 -12.65 -0.14
N GLN A 13 -20.23 -12.38 0.42
CA GLN A 13 -21.53 -12.54 -0.26
C GLN A 13 -21.67 -11.63 -1.49
N LEU A 14 -21.26 -10.36 -1.38
CA LEU A 14 -21.31 -9.41 -2.49
C LEU A 14 -20.40 -9.83 -3.66
N PHE A 15 -19.16 -10.23 -3.36
CA PHE A 15 -18.21 -10.64 -4.40
C PHE A 15 -18.62 -11.95 -5.08
N ASN A 16 -19.20 -12.89 -4.34
CA ASN A 16 -19.78 -14.09 -4.93
C ASN A 16 -20.91 -13.71 -5.90
N TYR A 17 -21.83 -12.81 -5.51
CA TYR A 17 -22.88 -12.33 -6.39
C TYR A 17 -22.35 -11.66 -7.66
N LEU A 18 -21.36 -10.77 -7.53
CA LEU A 18 -20.74 -10.09 -8.67
C LEU A 18 -20.04 -11.08 -9.62
N HIS A 19 -19.37 -12.12 -9.09
CA HIS A 19 -18.80 -13.19 -9.91
C HIS A 19 -19.88 -13.98 -10.66
N GLN A 20 -20.98 -14.34 -10.00
CA GLN A 20 -22.10 -15.04 -10.64
C GLN A 20 -22.73 -14.19 -11.74
N LEU A 21 -22.92 -12.90 -11.49
CA LEU A 21 -23.47 -11.98 -12.48
C LEU A 21 -22.54 -11.84 -13.70
N LEU A 22 -21.23 -11.76 -13.47
CA LEU A 22 -20.24 -11.69 -14.54
C LEU A 22 -20.27 -12.95 -15.41
N ILE A 23 -20.31 -14.13 -14.79
CA ILE A 23 -20.44 -15.41 -15.52
C ILE A 23 -21.71 -15.42 -16.38
N GLN A 24 -22.86 -14.99 -15.84
CA GLN A 24 -24.11 -14.92 -16.59
C GLN A 24 -24.03 -13.95 -17.78
N ILE A 25 -23.37 -12.80 -17.62
CA ILE A 25 -23.18 -11.83 -18.71
C ILE A 25 -22.26 -12.41 -19.79
N GLU A 26 -21.18 -13.09 -19.41
CA GLU A 26 -20.25 -13.73 -20.36
C GLU A 26 -20.93 -14.86 -21.14
N GLU A 27 -21.81 -15.64 -20.48
CA GLU A 27 -22.62 -16.67 -21.13
C GLU A 27 -23.65 -16.07 -22.12
N GLN A 28 -24.32 -14.97 -21.75
CA GLN A 28 -25.29 -14.30 -22.62
C GLN A 28 -24.64 -13.58 -23.81
N THR A 29 -23.45 -13.03 -23.60
CA THR A 29 -22.72 -12.28 -24.64
C THR A 29 -21.78 -13.15 -25.47
N GLY A 30 -21.48 -14.37 -25.01
CA GLY A 30 -20.55 -15.30 -25.64
C GLY A 30 -19.10 -14.82 -25.65
N LYS A 31 -18.77 -13.82 -24.83
CA LYS A 31 -17.46 -13.18 -24.79
C LYS A 31 -16.97 -13.09 -23.34
N PRO A 32 -15.77 -13.62 -23.03
CA PRO A 32 -15.17 -13.40 -21.71
C PRO A 32 -14.75 -11.94 -21.57
N ASP A 33 -14.98 -11.35 -20.39
CA ASP A 33 -14.53 -10.01 -20.04
C ASP A 33 -13.39 -10.10 -19.01
N LEU A 34 -12.18 -10.28 -19.53
CA LEU A 34 -10.96 -10.40 -18.73
C LEU A 34 -10.70 -9.13 -17.90
N GLU A 35 -11.02 -7.95 -18.43
CA GLU A 35 -10.84 -6.68 -17.74
C GLU A 35 -11.76 -6.57 -16.51
N LEU A 36 -13.04 -6.97 -16.64
CA LEU A 36 -13.96 -6.99 -15.51
C LEU A 36 -13.59 -8.04 -14.47
N ARG A 37 -13.04 -9.20 -14.87
CA ARG A 37 -12.51 -10.21 -13.95
C ARG A 37 -11.35 -9.65 -13.12
N GLU A 38 -10.40 -8.99 -13.78
CA GLU A 38 -9.24 -8.37 -13.12
C GLU A 38 -9.68 -7.24 -12.19
N LYS A 39 -10.64 -6.39 -12.60
CA LYS A 39 -11.20 -5.33 -11.75
C LYS A 39 -11.90 -5.89 -10.52
N LEU A 40 -12.64 -6.99 -10.66
CA LEU A 40 -13.33 -7.63 -9.55
C LEU A 40 -12.33 -8.28 -8.57
N GLU A 41 -11.28 -8.92 -9.08
CA GLU A 41 -10.20 -9.47 -8.25
C GLU A 41 -9.40 -8.36 -7.53
N ALA A 42 -9.11 -7.25 -8.23
CA ALA A 42 -8.44 -6.09 -7.65
C ALA A 42 -9.30 -5.46 -6.54
N LEU A 43 -10.61 -5.30 -6.75
CA LEU A 43 -11.52 -4.76 -5.74
C LEU A 43 -11.64 -5.70 -4.52
N SER A 44 -11.67 -7.02 -4.75
CA SER A 44 -11.67 -8.02 -3.68
C SER A 44 -10.40 -7.95 -2.84
N ARG A 45 -9.24 -7.81 -3.51
CA ARG A 45 -7.94 -7.62 -2.85
C ARG A 45 -7.86 -6.28 -2.12
N GLU A 46 -8.37 -5.20 -2.67
CA GLU A 46 -8.30 -3.88 -2.03
C GLU A 46 -9.19 -3.81 -0.78
N ILE A 47 -10.37 -4.44 -0.82
CA ILE A 47 -11.29 -4.49 0.33
C ILE A 47 -10.75 -5.39 1.44
N THR A 48 -10.10 -6.50 1.11
CA THR A 48 -9.41 -7.35 2.10
C THR A 48 -8.08 -6.74 2.59
N ARG A 49 -7.49 -5.83 1.81
CA ARG A 49 -6.29 -5.07 2.16
C ARG A 49 -6.58 -3.80 2.96
N SER A 50 -7.84 -3.36 3.03
CA SER A 50 -8.28 -2.42 4.05
C SER A 50 -7.80 -2.94 5.40
N PRO A 51 -7.02 -2.18 6.19
CA PRO A 51 -6.24 -2.69 7.30
C PRO A 51 -7.12 -3.16 8.47
N SER A 52 -7.70 -4.36 8.36
CA SER A 52 -8.58 -4.97 9.37
C SER A 52 -7.85 -5.55 10.58
N SER A 53 -6.53 -5.33 10.75
CA SER A 53 -5.83 -5.91 11.92
C SER A 53 -4.84 -4.99 12.63
N ALA A 54 -4.57 -3.78 12.14
CA ALA A 54 -3.75 -2.81 12.86
C ALA A 54 -4.41 -1.42 12.93
N ALA A 55 -5.16 -1.01 11.91
CA ALA A 55 -5.97 0.21 11.93
C ALA A 55 -7.36 0.01 12.55
N ALA A 56 -7.80 -1.22 12.77
CA ALA A 56 -9.08 -1.50 13.43
C ALA A 56 -9.17 -1.00 14.89
N GLN A 57 -8.07 -0.49 15.47
CA GLN A 57 -8.08 0.17 16.78
C GLN A 57 -8.13 1.70 16.69
N LEU A 58 -7.91 2.31 15.51
CA LEU A 58 -8.01 3.74 15.33
C LEU A 58 -9.19 4.06 14.39
N GLY A 59 -10.26 4.65 14.92
CA GLY A 59 -11.34 5.20 14.09
C GLY A 59 -10.84 6.34 13.19
N ASP A 60 -11.63 6.73 12.18
CA ASP A 60 -11.27 7.80 11.22
C ASP A 60 -10.78 9.10 11.90
N ILE A 61 -11.33 9.40 13.09
CA ILE A 61 -10.93 10.56 13.92
C ILE A 61 -9.52 10.38 14.48
N GLU A 62 -9.17 9.19 14.95
CA GLU A 62 -7.84 8.89 15.50
C GLU A 62 -6.80 8.80 14.38
N ILE A 63 -7.20 8.34 13.19
CA ILE A 63 -6.37 8.43 11.98
C ILE A 63 -6.05 9.89 11.65
N ALA A 64 -7.06 10.77 11.65
CA ALA A 64 -6.84 12.20 11.44
C ALA A 64 -5.89 12.81 12.49
N GLN A 65 -6.04 12.43 13.76
CA GLN A 65 -5.16 12.90 14.84
C GLN A 65 -3.71 12.41 14.69
N GLU A 66 -3.50 11.15 14.31
CA GLU A 66 -2.14 10.66 14.03
C GLU A 66 -1.55 11.29 12.77
N LEU A 67 -2.36 11.59 11.75
CA LEU A 67 -1.91 12.36 10.59
C LEU A 67 -1.50 13.79 10.97
N ASP A 68 -2.29 14.49 11.80
CA ASP A 68 -1.95 15.83 12.31
C ASP A 68 -0.64 15.80 13.10
N LYS A 69 -0.46 14.79 13.95
CA LYS A 69 0.76 14.60 14.74
C LYS A 69 1.98 14.25 13.88
N LEU A 70 1.80 13.45 12.82
CA LEU A 70 2.84 13.17 11.84
C LEU A 70 3.21 14.42 11.03
N SER A 71 2.21 15.24 10.67
CA SER A 71 2.43 16.53 10.01
C SER A 71 3.28 17.45 10.88
N ALA A 72 2.92 17.62 12.15
CA ALA A 72 3.68 18.46 13.08
C ALA A 72 5.13 17.96 13.29
N LYS A 73 5.34 16.63 13.24
CA LYS A 73 6.70 16.06 13.28
C LYS A 73 7.48 16.35 12.01
N LEU A 74 6.82 16.35 10.85
CA LEU A 74 7.46 16.67 9.58
C LEU A 74 7.89 18.15 9.56
N ASP A 75 7.03 19.06 10.02
CA ASP A 75 7.35 20.48 10.15
C ASP A 75 8.57 20.71 11.06
N PHE A 76 8.64 20.01 12.19
CA PHE A 76 9.79 20.07 13.09
C PHE A 76 11.08 19.57 12.44
N VAL A 77 11.00 18.47 11.69
CA VAL A 77 12.16 17.92 10.95
C VAL A 77 12.61 18.89 9.86
N GLU A 78 11.68 19.54 9.15
CA GLU A 78 11.98 20.57 8.15
C GLU A 78 12.71 21.76 8.76
N GLU A 79 12.25 22.26 9.91
CA GLU A 79 12.93 23.36 10.64
C GLU A 79 14.37 22.97 11.03
N ARG A 80 14.61 21.72 11.42
CA ARG A 80 15.94 21.22 11.79
C ARG A 80 16.85 21.03 10.59
N ILE A 81 16.30 20.66 9.44
CA ILE A 81 17.05 20.42 8.20
C ILE A 81 17.32 21.71 7.44
N ALA A 82 16.43 22.71 7.51
CA ALA A 82 16.59 24.01 6.85
C ALA A 82 18.01 24.64 6.97
N PRO A 83 18.64 24.69 8.16
CA PRO A 83 20.02 25.20 8.28
C PRO A 83 21.08 24.27 7.68
N ALA A 84 20.81 22.96 7.60
CA ALA A 84 21.71 21.95 7.04
C ALA A 84 21.73 21.98 5.50
N VAL A 85 20.68 22.48 4.85
CA VAL A 85 20.63 22.65 3.37
C VAL A 85 21.54 23.80 2.89
N VAL A 86 22.02 24.65 3.80
CA VAL A 86 22.97 25.73 3.47
C VAL A 86 24.37 25.18 3.16
N ASP A 87 24.70 23.98 3.63
CA ASP A 87 25.94 23.28 3.31
C ASP A 87 25.73 22.36 2.08
N PRO A 88 26.41 22.62 0.95
CA PRO A 88 26.29 21.82 -0.28
C PRO A 88 26.64 20.33 -0.10
N GLU A 89 27.57 20.01 0.81
CA GLU A 89 27.99 18.62 1.04
C GLU A 89 26.90 17.84 1.80
N VAL A 90 26.32 18.48 2.81
CA VAL A 90 25.19 17.91 3.57
C VAL A 90 23.94 17.80 2.70
N GLN A 91 23.66 18.79 1.87
CA GLN A 91 22.56 18.74 0.90
C GLN A 91 22.72 17.56 -0.07
N ASN A 92 23.92 17.36 -0.62
CA ASN A 92 24.18 16.26 -1.55
C ASN A 92 24.00 14.90 -0.88
N LEU A 93 24.47 14.75 0.37
CA LEU A 93 24.28 13.53 1.15
C LEU A 93 22.80 13.26 1.46
N LEU A 94 22.04 14.29 1.85
CA LEU A 94 20.60 14.18 2.11
C LEU A 94 19.83 13.81 0.84
N SER A 95 20.21 14.38 -0.32
CA SER A 95 19.62 14.04 -1.62
C SER A 95 19.91 12.59 -2.02
N ALA A 96 21.17 12.15 -1.92
CA ALA A 96 21.55 10.77 -2.21
C ALA A 96 20.86 9.77 -1.26
N THR A 97 20.67 10.16 0.00
CA THR A 97 19.92 9.34 0.97
C THR A 97 18.43 9.30 0.61
N ALA A 98 17.84 10.42 0.20
CA ALA A 98 16.45 10.48 -0.24
C ALA A 98 16.21 9.60 -1.48
N GLU A 99 17.13 9.57 -2.44
CA GLU A 99 17.06 8.70 -3.63
C GLU A 99 16.93 7.20 -3.28
N LEU A 100 17.51 6.76 -2.16
CA LEU A 100 17.41 5.37 -1.69
C LEU A 100 16.11 5.09 -0.93
N TRP A 101 15.66 6.03 -0.10
CA TRP A 101 14.54 5.79 0.82
C TRP A 101 13.18 6.21 0.28
N ILE A 102 13.09 7.26 -0.55
CA ILE A 102 11.83 7.72 -1.15
C ILE A 102 11.13 6.57 -1.89
N PRO A 103 11.79 5.81 -2.80
CA PRO A 103 11.14 4.71 -3.50
C PRO A 103 10.60 3.63 -2.55
N THR A 104 11.30 3.37 -1.45
CA THR A 104 10.90 2.37 -0.44
C THR A 104 9.69 2.83 0.37
N ILE A 105 9.64 4.12 0.72
CA ILE A 105 8.58 4.72 1.51
C ILE A 105 7.31 4.89 0.65
N THR A 106 7.46 5.36 -0.59
CA THR A 106 6.34 5.62 -1.51
C THR A 106 5.90 4.40 -2.30
N ALA A 107 6.64 3.29 -2.23
CA ALA A 107 6.26 2.03 -2.88
C ALA A 107 4.85 1.60 -2.48
N SER A 108 4.05 1.21 -3.48
CA SER A 108 2.83 0.46 -3.20
C SER A 108 3.18 -0.89 -2.57
N SER A 109 2.22 -1.58 -1.93
CA SER A 109 2.55 -2.90 -1.36
C SER A 109 2.96 -3.93 -2.43
N GLN A 110 2.57 -3.76 -3.69
CA GLN A 110 3.04 -4.59 -4.79
C GLN A 110 4.50 -4.29 -5.13
N ASP A 111 4.86 -3.00 -5.18
CA ASP A 111 6.24 -2.55 -5.41
C ASP A 111 7.16 -3.00 -4.27
N ARG A 112 6.69 -2.96 -3.01
CA ARG A 112 7.45 -3.45 -1.84
C ARG A 112 7.85 -4.92 -1.95
N VAL A 113 6.98 -5.77 -2.50
CA VAL A 113 7.32 -7.19 -2.73
C VAL A 113 8.42 -7.32 -3.78
N SER A 114 8.36 -6.53 -4.84
CA SER A 114 9.41 -6.52 -5.88
C SER A 114 10.75 -5.97 -5.37
N ILE A 115 10.74 -4.93 -4.53
CA ILE A 115 11.92 -4.34 -3.89
C ILE A 115 12.55 -5.32 -2.88
N ALA A 116 11.73 -6.05 -2.11
CA ALA A 116 12.20 -7.08 -1.19
C ALA A 116 12.83 -8.27 -1.94
N ALA A 117 12.24 -8.67 -3.07
CA ALA A 117 12.79 -9.70 -3.94
C ALA A 117 14.10 -9.27 -4.64
N ALA A 118 14.21 -8.01 -5.04
CA ALA A 118 15.45 -7.47 -5.59
C ALA A 118 16.57 -7.41 -4.54
N SER A 119 16.24 -7.01 -3.30
CA SER A 119 17.19 -6.96 -2.17
C SER A 119 17.73 -8.34 -1.77
N SER A 120 16.90 -9.40 -1.85
CA SER A 120 17.36 -10.76 -1.53
C SER A 120 18.31 -11.35 -2.58
N ASN A 121 18.17 -10.93 -3.84
CA ASN A 121 19.01 -11.39 -4.95
C ASN A 121 20.42 -10.78 -4.89
N ILE A 122 20.54 -9.52 -4.44
CA ILE A 122 21.83 -8.83 -4.25
C ILE A 122 22.70 -9.56 -3.21
N ASN A 123 22.12 -10.02 -2.10
CA ASN A 123 22.87 -10.72 -1.04
C ASN A 123 23.34 -12.13 -1.44
N SER A 124 22.81 -12.71 -2.52
CA SER A 124 23.24 -14.02 -3.04
C SER A 124 24.43 -13.94 -3.98
N SER A 125 24.65 -12.77 -4.61
CA SER A 125 25.74 -12.56 -5.57
C SER A 125 27.06 -12.17 -4.90
N ASP A 126 27.01 -11.55 -3.71
CA ASP A 126 28.19 -11.05 -2.98
C ASP A 126 28.88 -12.11 -2.08
N ARG A 127 28.37 -13.35 -2.05
CA ARG A 127 28.98 -14.48 -1.32
C ARG A 127 29.71 -15.49 -2.21
N SER A 128 29.80 -15.22 -3.52
CA SER A 128 30.37 -16.16 -4.51
C SER A 128 31.58 -15.59 -5.25
N SER A 129 32.39 -14.74 -4.62
CA SER A 129 33.68 -14.25 -5.16
C SER A 129 34.80 -14.37 -4.15
#